data_AF-A0A3E0R558-F1
#
_entry.id   AF-A0A3E0R558-F1
#
_cell.length_a   1.000
_cell.length_b   1.000
_cell.length_c   1.000
_cell.angle_alpha   90.00
_cell.angle_beta   90.00
_cell.angle_gamma   90.00
#
_symmetry.space_group_name_H-M   'P 1'
#
loop_
_entity.id
_entity.type
_entity.pdbx_description
1 polymer ?
#
loop_
_entity_poly.entity_id
_entity_poly.type
_entity_poly.pdbx_seq_one_letter_code
_entity_poly.pdbx_strand_id
1 'polypeptide(L)'
;MRIEIQKGNSRNLLRCIRRDNSTEVADLGPSLPYHDIAHFVVETEMSFYRGFYGNIQAGMSIAELNDKEVIKGLPGESWLAEIMTRNLQAIASGAAKAEEYIELVSWEISTMNGVEAVALHRGNIERMFERYLAYIKQWKKMAEGEVMVLEF
;
A
#
# COMPACT_ATOMS: atom_id res chain seq x y z
N MET A 1 9.22 -10.67 -3.04
CA MET A 1 8.99 -9.98 -4.31
C MET A 1 9.70 -8.66 -4.18
N ARG A 2 10.51 -8.27 -5.17
CA ARG A 2 11.23 -6.99 -5.14
C ARG A 2 10.35 -5.93 -5.78
N ILE A 3 10.09 -4.84 -5.06
CA ILE A 3 9.35 -3.70 -5.54
C ILE A 3 10.34 -2.56 -5.75
N GLU A 4 10.34 -1.99 -6.95
CA GLU A 4 11.14 -0.83 -7.29
C GLU A 4 10.24 0.35 -7.62
N ILE A 5 10.46 1.47 -6.95
CA ILE A 5 9.81 2.75 -7.24
C ILE A 5 10.90 3.70 -7.71
N GLN A 6 10.91 4.01 -9.00
CA GLN A 6 11.87 4.95 -9.59
C GLN A 6 11.27 6.35 -9.64
N LYS A 7 12.02 7.33 -9.12
CA LYS A 7 11.61 8.73 -9.10
C LYS A 7 11.82 9.36 -10.46
N GLY A 8 10.76 9.93 -11.03
CA GLY A 8 10.86 10.77 -12.23
C GLY A 8 10.47 12.21 -11.93
N ASN A 9 10.55 13.06 -12.96
CA ASN A 9 10.28 14.50 -12.83
C ASN A 9 8.79 14.81 -12.58
N SER A 10 7.90 14.15 -13.33
CA SER A 10 6.43 14.33 -13.24
C SER A 10 5.66 13.02 -13.04
N ARG A 11 6.26 11.91 -13.45
CA ARG A 11 5.72 10.55 -13.40
C ARG A 11 6.78 9.66 -12.78
N ASN A 12 6.35 8.68 -11.99
CA ASN A 12 7.22 7.71 -11.35
C ASN A 12 7.00 6.35 -12.00
N LEU A 13 7.93 5.42 -11.82
CA LEU A 13 7.82 4.09 -12.41
C LEU A 13 7.81 3.04 -11.30
N LEU A 14 6.75 2.22 -11.26
CA LEU A 14 6.67 1.05 -10.41
C LEU A 14 7.13 -0.17 -11.20
N ARG A 15 8.01 -0.97 -10.62
CA ARG A 15 8.32 -2.33 -11.09
C ARG A 15 8.15 -3.32 -9.96
N CYS A 16 7.38 -4.37 -10.19
CA CYS A 16 7.24 -5.48 -9.25
C CYS A 16 7.87 -6.72 -9.88
N ILE A 17 8.98 -7.19 -9.32
CA ILE A 17 9.78 -8.30 -9.83
C ILE A 17 9.51 -9.52 -8.94
N ARG A 18 8.83 -10.52 -9.49
CA ARG A 18 8.47 -11.76 -8.81
C ARG A 18 9.67 -12.71 -8.71
N ARG A 19 9.52 -13.80 -7.95
CA ARG A 19 10.60 -14.79 -7.73
C ARG A 19 11.04 -15.51 -9.01
N ASP A 20 10.14 -15.64 -9.97
CA ASP A 20 10.42 -16.23 -11.29
C ASP A 20 11.01 -15.21 -12.28
N ASN A 21 11.33 -14.00 -11.83
CA ASN A 21 11.78 -12.85 -12.62
C ASN A 21 10.74 -12.27 -13.59
N SER A 22 9.49 -12.74 -13.56
CA SER A 22 8.40 -12.02 -14.23
C SER A 22 8.25 -10.64 -13.59
N THR A 23 7.98 -9.64 -14.42
CA THR A 23 7.98 -8.24 -14.02
C THR A 23 6.69 -7.55 -14.46
N GLU A 24 5.99 -6.94 -13.51
CA GLU A 24 4.95 -5.95 -13.80
C GLU A 24 5.53 -4.56 -13.77
N VAL A 25 5.10 -3.70 -14.69
CA VAL A 25 5.53 -2.31 -14.77
C VAL A 25 4.31 -1.42 -14.86
N ALA A 26 4.26 -0.37 -14.05
CA ALA A 26 3.22 0.64 -14.13
C ALA A 26 3.79 2.06 -14.06
N ASP A 27 3.24 2.92 -14.90
CA ASP A 27 3.49 4.35 -14.82
C ASP A 27 2.63 4.94 -13.69
N LEU A 28 3.26 5.58 -12.72
CA LEU A 28 2.65 6.17 -11.55
C LEU A 28 2.56 7.70 -11.66
N GLY A 29 1.43 8.24 -11.22
CA GLY A 29 1.28 9.68 -11.03
C GLY A 29 2.19 10.22 -9.92
N PRO A 30 2.31 11.55 -9.79
CA PRO A 30 3.20 12.16 -8.80
C PRO A 30 2.84 11.82 -7.35
N SER A 31 1.57 11.54 -7.06
CA SER A 31 1.07 11.18 -5.72
C SER A 31 1.01 9.68 -5.46
N LEU A 32 1.06 8.83 -6.49
CA LEU A 32 0.90 7.39 -6.34
C LEU A 32 2.01 6.70 -5.51
N PRO A 33 3.29 7.13 -5.54
CA PRO A 33 4.32 6.53 -4.68
C PRO A 33 4.00 6.58 -3.19
N TYR A 34 3.32 7.63 -2.72
CA TYR A 34 2.94 7.73 -1.31
C TYR A 34 1.90 6.64 -0.93
N HIS A 35 1.00 6.33 -1.86
CA HIS A 35 -0.03 5.32 -1.67
C HIS A 35 0.57 3.91 -1.74
N ASP A 36 1.41 3.67 -2.74
CA ASP A 36 2.13 2.41 -2.93
C ASP A 36 3.06 2.09 -1.73
N ILE A 37 3.80 3.07 -1.21
CA ILE A 37 4.62 2.88 -0.01
C ILE A 37 3.74 2.55 1.22
N ALA A 38 2.55 3.15 1.33
CA ALA A 38 1.63 2.85 2.41
C ALA A 38 1.09 1.41 2.31
N HIS A 39 0.75 0.93 1.10
CA HIS A 39 0.40 -0.46 0.84
C HIS A 39 1.50 -1.41 1.30
N PHE A 40 2.75 -1.15 0.91
CA PHE A 40 3.89 -1.96 1.34
C PHE A 40 3.98 -2.04 2.87
N VAL A 41 3.86 -0.91 3.57
CA VAL A 41 3.96 -0.86 5.03
C VAL A 41 2.81 -1.62 5.70
N VAL A 42 1.56 -1.35 5.29
CA VAL A 42 0.37 -1.99 5.85
C VAL A 42 0.40 -3.49 5.63
N GLU A 43 0.60 -3.92 4.39
CA GLU A 43 0.52 -5.33 4.03
C GLU A 43 1.65 -6.14 4.70
N THR A 44 2.87 -5.58 4.81
CA THR A 44 3.96 -6.29 5.51
C THR A 44 3.80 -6.30 7.03
N GLU A 45 3.31 -5.22 7.65
CA GLU A 45 3.10 -5.19 9.11
C GLU A 45 1.94 -6.09 9.54
N MET A 46 0.87 -6.16 8.73
CA MET A 46 -0.33 -6.95 9.02
C MET A 46 -0.29 -8.36 8.44
N SER A 47 0.78 -8.71 7.70
CA SER A 47 0.91 -9.99 7.01
C SER A 47 -0.25 -10.27 6.03
N PHE A 48 -0.67 -9.25 5.29
CA PHE A 48 -1.67 -9.40 4.24
C PHE A 48 -1.00 -9.91 2.96
N TYR A 49 -1.36 -11.12 2.55
CA TYR A 49 -0.82 -11.78 1.36
C TYR A 49 -1.77 -11.71 0.16
N ARG A 50 -2.94 -11.13 0.35
CA ARG A 50 -3.99 -10.91 -0.64
C ARG A 50 -4.37 -9.43 -0.71
N GLY A 51 -3.49 -8.54 -0.24
CA GLY A 51 -3.54 -7.10 -0.52
C GLY A 51 -3.14 -6.76 -1.96
N PHE A 52 -2.82 -5.51 -2.25
CA PHE A 52 -2.37 -5.09 -3.58
C PHE A 52 -1.07 -5.80 -3.99
N TYR A 53 -0.01 -5.67 -3.18
CA TYR A 53 1.26 -6.33 -3.47
C TYR A 53 1.20 -7.84 -3.25
N GLY A 54 0.38 -8.30 -2.31
CA GLY A 54 0.07 -9.72 -2.14
C GLY A 54 -0.46 -10.37 -3.42
N ASN A 55 -1.46 -9.75 -4.05
CA ASN A 55 -2.03 -10.25 -5.31
C ASN A 55 -1.03 -10.16 -6.48
N ILE A 56 -0.21 -9.09 -6.56
CA ILE A 56 0.86 -9.02 -7.58
C ILE A 56 1.85 -10.16 -7.37
N GLN A 57 2.28 -10.40 -6.13
CA GLN A 57 3.18 -11.51 -5.78
C GLN A 57 2.58 -12.87 -6.17
N ALA A 58 1.27 -13.04 -6.03
CA ALA A 58 0.53 -14.24 -6.41
C ALA A 58 0.35 -14.44 -7.93
N GLY A 59 0.74 -13.45 -8.75
CA GLY A 59 0.74 -13.56 -10.21
C GLY A 59 -0.26 -12.64 -10.91
N MET A 60 -1.07 -11.86 -10.19
CA MET A 60 -1.95 -10.88 -10.84
C MET A 60 -1.12 -9.74 -11.43
N SER A 61 -1.59 -9.19 -12.55
CA SER A 61 -1.04 -8.00 -13.18
C SER A 61 -1.55 -6.72 -12.52
N ILE A 62 -0.80 -5.64 -12.67
CA ILE A 62 -1.25 -4.31 -12.20
C ILE A 62 -2.49 -3.86 -12.98
N ALA A 63 -2.63 -4.26 -14.25
CA ALA A 63 -3.80 -3.94 -15.06
C ALA A 63 -5.08 -4.60 -14.51
N GLU A 64 -5.01 -5.88 -14.14
CA GLU A 64 -6.12 -6.59 -13.48
C GLU A 64 -6.51 -5.92 -12.17
N LEU A 65 -5.54 -5.49 -11.36
CA LEU A 65 -5.79 -4.80 -10.10
C LEU A 65 -6.28 -3.35 -10.26
N ASN A 66 -6.39 -2.85 -11.50
CA ASN A 66 -7.06 -1.59 -11.83
C ASN A 66 -8.44 -1.79 -12.48
N ASP A 67 -8.81 -3.03 -12.81
CA ASP A 67 -10.11 -3.35 -13.39
C ASP A 67 -11.18 -3.47 -12.28
N LYS A 68 -12.22 -2.63 -12.38
CA LYS A 68 -13.31 -2.59 -11.39
C LYS A 68 -14.05 -3.91 -11.24
N GLU A 69 -14.22 -4.68 -12.31
CA GLU A 69 -14.92 -5.97 -12.24
C GLU A 69 -14.05 -7.04 -11.58
N VAL A 70 -12.73 -6.99 -11.80
CA VAL A 70 -11.77 -7.85 -11.08
C VAL A 70 -11.73 -7.49 -9.60
N ILE A 71 -11.61 -6.20 -9.27
CA ILE A 71 -11.55 -5.69 -7.89
C ILE A 71 -12.76 -6.12 -7.06
N LYS A 72 -13.97 -6.16 -7.65
CA LYS A 72 -15.18 -6.63 -6.97
C LYS A 72 -15.10 -8.10 -6.52
N GLY A 73 -14.34 -8.92 -7.24
CA GLY A 73 -14.14 -10.34 -6.93
C GLY A 73 -12.99 -10.62 -5.96
N LEU A 74 -12.22 -9.59 -5.59
CA LEU A 74 -11.10 -9.74 -4.66
C LEU A 74 -11.59 -10.06 -3.24
N PRO A 75 -10.77 -10.77 -2.45
CA PRO A 75 -11.11 -11.08 -1.06
C PRO A 75 -11.26 -9.84 -0.18
N GLY A 76 -11.97 -10.00 0.94
CA GLY A 76 -12.09 -8.97 1.96
C GLY A 76 -10.74 -8.42 2.45
N GLU A 77 -9.67 -9.23 2.44
CA GLU A 77 -8.32 -8.78 2.80
C GLU A 77 -7.77 -7.71 1.83
N SER A 78 -8.09 -7.78 0.54
CA SER A 78 -7.69 -6.73 -0.42
C SER A 78 -8.31 -5.38 -0.06
N TRP A 79 -9.60 -5.42 0.30
CA TRP A 79 -10.30 -4.23 0.76
C TRP A 79 -9.74 -3.73 2.09
N LEU A 80 -9.51 -4.62 3.06
CA LEU A 80 -8.93 -4.28 4.35
C LEU A 80 -7.56 -3.58 4.20
N ALA A 81 -6.69 -4.11 3.34
CA ALA A 81 -5.40 -3.51 3.01
C ALA A 81 -5.58 -2.08 2.45
N GLU A 82 -6.54 -1.88 1.54
CA GLU A 82 -6.88 -0.57 0.97
C GLU A 82 -7.41 0.39 2.06
N ILE A 83 -8.33 -0.04 2.94
CA ILE A 83 -8.86 0.79 4.04
C ILE A 83 -7.74 1.24 4.96
N MET A 84 -6.90 0.31 5.39
CA MET A 84 -5.80 0.60 6.30
C MET A 84 -4.76 1.52 5.66
N THR A 85 -4.50 1.35 4.36
CA THR A 85 -3.58 2.18 3.58
C THR A 85 -4.06 3.61 3.46
N ARG A 86 -5.31 3.85 3.02
CA ARG A 86 -5.85 5.22 2.91
C ARG A 86 -5.89 5.94 4.26
N ASN A 87 -6.24 5.25 5.34
CA ASN A 87 -6.25 5.83 6.68
C ASN A 87 -4.83 6.12 7.20
N LEU A 88 -3.83 5.32 6.82
CA LEU A 88 -2.43 5.57 7.17
C LEU A 88 -1.94 6.87 6.49
N GLN A 89 -2.36 7.10 5.25
CA GLN A 89 -2.08 8.34 4.55
C GLN A 89 -2.85 9.54 5.15
N ALA A 90 -4.10 9.33 5.61
CA ALA A 90 -4.88 10.37 6.26
C ALA A 90 -4.19 10.88 7.54
N ILE A 91 -3.70 9.97 8.39
CA ILE A 91 -2.96 10.38 9.60
C ILE A 91 -1.62 11.02 9.26
N ALA A 92 -0.90 10.53 8.25
CA ALA A 92 0.41 11.06 7.88
C ALA A 92 0.36 12.43 7.17
N SER A 93 -0.76 12.75 6.52
CA SER A 93 -1.01 14.08 5.95
C SER A 93 -1.56 15.08 6.96
N GLY A 94 -1.94 14.62 8.16
CA GLY A 94 -2.61 15.43 9.18
C GLY A 94 -4.10 15.66 8.89
N ALA A 95 -4.68 14.95 7.92
CA ALA A 95 -6.12 14.99 7.64
C ALA A 95 -6.94 14.27 8.74
N ALA A 96 -6.31 13.35 9.46
CA ALA A 96 -6.84 12.68 10.65
C ALA A 96 -5.76 12.63 11.74
N LYS A 97 -6.17 12.39 12.99
CA LYS A 97 -5.27 12.18 14.12
C LYS A 97 -4.91 10.70 14.25
N ALA A 98 -3.73 10.40 14.77
CA ALA A 98 -3.29 9.02 14.97
C ALA A 98 -4.23 8.25 15.91
N GLU A 99 -4.82 8.91 16.90
CA GLU A 99 -5.78 8.31 17.84
C GLU A 99 -7.10 7.92 17.18
N GLU A 100 -7.44 8.54 16.04
CA GLU A 100 -8.67 8.28 15.28
C GLU A 100 -8.52 7.07 14.35
N TYR A 101 -7.29 6.58 14.12
CA TYR A 101 -7.02 5.53 13.12
C TYR A 101 -7.87 4.27 13.31
N ILE A 102 -7.95 3.74 14.54
CA ILE A 102 -8.71 2.51 14.83
C ILE A 102 -10.19 2.74 14.56
N GLU A 103 -10.72 3.88 14.99
CA GLU A 103 -12.14 4.22 14.81
C GLU A 103 -12.49 4.37 13.33
N LEU A 104 -11.65 5.09 12.56
CA LEU A 104 -11.84 5.27 11.13
C LEU A 104 -11.83 3.94 10.38
N VAL A 105 -10.81 3.10 10.61
CA VAL A 105 -10.74 1.78 9.96
C VAL A 105 -11.94 0.92 10.35
N SER A 106 -12.30 0.88 11.64
CA SER A 106 -13.44 0.09 12.12
C SER A 106 -14.76 0.57 11.53
N TRP A 107 -14.95 1.88 11.44
CA TRP A 107 -16.13 2.49 10.84
C TRP A 107 -16.22 2.13 9.35
N GLU A 108 -15.14 2.29 8.58
CA GLU A 108 -15.16 1.97 7.15
C GLU A 108 -15.43 0.48 6.89
N ILE A 109 -14.79 -0.43 7.64
CA ILE A 109 -15.07 -1.87 7.57
C ILE A 109 -16.56 -2.14 7.84
N SER A 110 -17.17 -1.47 8.83
CA SER A 110 -18.58 -1.67 9.19
C SER A 110 -19.57 -1.28 8.09
N THR A 111 -19.13 -0.45 7.13
CA THR A 111 -19.94 -0.06 5.96
C THR A 111 -19.81 -1.01 4.78
N MET A 112 -18.92 -2.01 4.85
CA MET A 112 -18.60 -2.92 3.76
C MET A 112 -19.08 -4.35 4.03
N ASN A 113 -19.69 -4.96 3.02
CA ASN A 113 -20.04 -6.38 3.07
C ASN A 113 -18.82 -7.25 2.72
N GLY A 114 -18.60 -8.33 3.47
CA GLY A 114 -17.56 -9.33 3.17
C GLY A 114 -16.13 -8.94 3.58
N VAL A 115 -15.97 -7.88 4.38
CA VAL A 115 -14.70 -7.51 5.00
C VAL A 115 -14.77 -7.87 6.48
N GLU A 116 -13.90 -8.77 6.92
CA GLU A 116 -13.83 -9.16 8.34
C GLU A 116 -13.02 -8.14 9.14
N ALA A 117 -13.46 -7.88 10.37
CA ALA A 117 -12.75 -7.00 11.28
C ALA A 117 -11.40 -7.63 11.67
N VAL A 118 -10.37 -6.80 11.71
CA VAL A 118 -9.04 -7.19 12.19
C VAL A 118 -8.76 -6.59 13.55
N ALA A 119 -8.05 -7.33 14.40
CA ALA A 119 -7.56 -6.80 15.66
C ALA A 119 -6.48 -5.75 15.38
N LEU A 120 -6.79 -4.49 15.68
CA LEU A 120 -5.84 -3.39 15.61
C LEU A 120 -5.31 -3.08 17.00
N HIS A 121 -3.99 -3.15 17.15
CA HIS A 121 -3.31 -2.74 18.37
C HIS A 121 -2.54 -1.45 18.12
N ARG A 122 -2.53 -0.57 19.12
CA ARG A 122 -1.77 0.70 19.09
C ARG A 122 -0.32 0.50 18.63
N GLY A 123 0.34 -0.55 19.13
CA GLY A 123 1.73 -0.85 18.75
C GLY A 123 1.91 -1.19 17.26
N ASN A 124 0.95 -1.84 16.60
CA ASN A 124 1.02 -2.05 15.15
C ASN A 124 0.90 -0.72 14.40
N ILE A 125 -0.02 0.14 14.83
CA ILE A 125 -0.27 1.44 14.20
C ILE A 125 0.95 2.35 14.31
N GLU A 126 1.56 2.42 15.49
CA GLU A 126 2.78 3.19 15.72
C GLU A 126 3.91 2.69 14.81
N ARG A 127 4.13 1.37 14.71
CA ARG A 127 5.15 0.81 13.80
C ARG A 127 4.86 1.09 12.33
N MET A 128 3.61 0.95 11.88
CA MET A 128 3.23 1.32 10.51
C MET A 128 3.51 2.79 10.24
N PHE A 129 3.09 3.67 11.15
CA PHE A 129 3.26 5.11 11.00
C PHE A 129 4.73 5.52 10.94
N GLU A 130 5.55 5.03 11.87
CA GLU A 130 6.99 5.29 11.89
C GLU A 130 7.70 4.78 10.64
N ARG A 131 7.41 3.54 10.21
CA ARG A 131 7.98 2.94 8.99
C ARG A 131 7.57 3.75 7.75
N TYR A 132 6.30 4.10 7.65
CA TYR A 132 5.78 4.91 6.55
C TYR A 132 6.49 6.28 6.48
N LEU A 133 6.56 7.02 7.59
CA LEU A 133 7.25 8.31 7.62
C LEU A 133 8.74 8.19 7.29
N ALA A 134 9.41 7.11 7.70
CA ALA A 134 10.80 6.86 7.35
C ALA A 134 10.98 6.69 5.83
N TYR A 135 10.14 5.86 5.18
CA TYR A 135 10.17 5.71 3.73
C TYR A 135 9.81 6.99 2.99
N ILE A 136 8.80 7.74 3.45
CA ILE A 136 8.45 9.03 2.83
C ILE A 136 9.61 10.03 2.95
N LYS A 137 10.29 10.06 4.11
CA LYS A 137 11.47 10.92 4.30
C LYS A 137 12.62 10.51 3.37
N GLN A 138 12.84 9.22 3.15
CA GLN A 138 13.80 8.71 2.18
C GLN A 138 13.41 9.14 0.76
N TRP A 139 12.17 8.86 0.34
CA TRP A 139 11.64 9.18 -0.98
C TRP A 139 11.77 10.67 -1.32
N LYS A 140 11.45 11.55 -0.37
CA LYS A 140 11.56 13.01 -0.57
C LYS A 140 12.99 13.47 -0.81
N LYS A 141 13.98 12.80 -0.22
CA LYS A 141 15.40 13.12 -0.39
C LYS A 141 16.01 12.58 -1.69
N MET A 142 15.36 11.63 -2.34
CA MET A 142 15.88 11.03 -3.56
C MET A 142 15.90 12.02 -4.73
N ALA A 143 16.91 11.91 -5.57
CA ALA A 143 17.01 12.62 -6.84
C ALA A 143 16.19 11.93 -7.95
N GLU A 144 15.94 12.65 -9.04
CA GLU A 144 15.38 12.05 -10.25
C GLU A 144 16.28 10.91 -10.76
N GLY A 145 15.66 9.82 -11.21
CA GLY A 145 16.34 8.61 -11.68
C GLY A 145 16.68 7.62 -10.56
N GLU A 146 16.70 8.03 -9.30
CA GLU A 146 16.96 7.11 -8.19
C GLU A 146 15.81 6.13 -7.95
N VAL A 147 16.15 4.95 -7.44
CA VAL A 147 15.22 3.84 -7.22
C VAL A 147 15.14 3.50 -5.74
N MET A 148 13.92 3.52 -5.20
CA MET A 148 13.62 2.95 -3.89
C MET A 148 13.30 1.48 -4.08
N VAL A 149 13.95 0.63 -3.29
CA VAL A 149 13.76 -0.82 -3.33
C VAL A 149 13.11 -1.26 -2.03
N LEU A 150 12.00 -1.99 -2.15
CA LEU A 150 11.26 -2.58 -1.05
C LEU A 150 11.15 -4.10 -1.26
N GLU A 151 11.30 -4.87 -0.18
CA GLU A 151 11.25 -6.33 -0.23
C GLU A 151 9.97 -6.83 0.45
N PHE A 152 9.07 -7.41 -0.35
CA PHE A 152 7.73 -7.86 0.04
C PHE A 152 7.64 -9.38 0.17
#